data_AF-A0A8J7B3Q0-F1
#
_entry.id   AF-A0A8J7B3Q0-F1
#
_cell.length_a   1.000
_cell.length_b   1.000
_cell.length_c   1.000
_cell.angle_alpha   90.00
_cell.angle_beta   90.00
_cell.angle_gamma   90.00
#
_symmetry.space_group_name_H-M   'P 1'
#
loop_
_entity.id
_entity.type
_entity.pdbx_description
1 polymer ?
#
loop_
_entity_poly.entity_id
_entity_poly.type
_entity_poly.pdbx_seq_one_letter_code
_entity_poly.pdbx_strand_id
1 'polypeptide(L)'
;MKAKIPSQEADRIEALRQYKILDTPAEHSYDDITSLAAYICDVPIALISLVDAERQWFKSAVGLVARETSRDVSFCAHAILRSGVMIVKDAAEDERFADNPLVTGEPGIRFYAGVPLISPGGHPLGTLCVIDRKPRTLNDYQIKTLEALARQVVMQLELQRVSSQLAEALEKMELMAGLIPICSYCKGIRDDQGYWSTVEAFIQHYSEVGFTHGVCDNCMQRHFPEVADILLPNLEKKDTLMEE
;
A
#
# COMPACT_ATOMS: atom_id res chain seq x y z
N MET A 1 3.28 -10.01 28.86
CA MET A 1 4.57 -10.27 28.17
C MET A 1 4.59 -9.54 26.83
N LYS A 2 5.73 -9.00 26.38
CA LYS A 2 5.84 -8.37 25.04
C LYS A 2 5.84 -9.45 23.95
N ALA A 3 5.19 -9.16 22.82
CA ALA A 3 5.20 -10.07 21.67
C ALA A 3 6.61 -10.18 21.08
N LYS A 4 6.97 -11.37 20.57
CA LYS A 4 8.20 -11.52 19.79
C LYS A 4 8.05 -10.84 18.43
N ILE A 5 9.16 -10.33 17.89
CA ILE A 5 9.19 -9.77 16.54
C ILE A 5 9.33 -10.93 15.52
N PRO A 6 8.51 -10.98 14.45
CA PRO A 6 8.68 -11.94 13.35
C PRO A 6 10.08 -11.89 12.73
N SER A 7 10.58 -13.02 12.22
CA SER A 7 11.90 -13.07 11.56
C SER A 7 11.99 -12.24 10.27
N GLN A 8 10.86 -12.06 9.57
CA GLN A 8 10.73 -11.26 8.34
C GLN A 8 9.93 -9.97 8.62
N GLU A 9 10.21 -9.30 9.74
CA GLU A 9 9.45 -8.11 10.13
C GLU A 9 9.59 -6.96 9.14
N ALA A 10 10.78 -6.74 8.58
CA ALA A 10 11.01 -5.70 7.59
C ALA A 10 10.12 -5.89 6.35
N ASP A 11 10.08 -7.12 5.81
CA ASP A 11 9.25 -7.46 4.65
C ASP A 11 7.76 -7.33 4.95
N ARG A 12 7.34 -7.73 6.16
CA ARG A 12 5.95 -7.59 6.63
C ARG A 12 5.52 -6.13 6.75
N ILE A 13 6.38 -5.27 7.30
CA ILE A 13 6.12 -3.82 7.42
C ILE A 13 6.07 -3.19 6.03
N GLU A 14 6.98 -3.57 5.14
CA GLU A 14 6.96 -3.07 3.77
C GLU A 14 5.67 -3.50 3.04
N ALA A 15 5.28 -4.77 3.18
CA ALA A 15 4.01 -5.26 2.65
C ALA A 15 2.81 -4.47 3.20
N LEU A 16 2.78 -4.14 4.49
CA LEU A 16 1.72 -3.32 5.08
C LEU A 16 1.70 -1.91 4.49
N ARG A 17 2.86 -1.27 4.31
CA ARG A 17 2.97 0.08 3.75
C ARG A 17 2.50 0.16 2.30
N GLN A 18 2.68 -0.90 1.51
CA GLN A 18 2.21 -0.96 0.12
C GLN A 18 0.69 -0.79 -0.02
N TYR A 19 -0.09 -1.10 1.01
CA TYR A 19 -1.55 -0.87 0.99
C TYR A 19 -1.94 0.59 1.23
N LYS A 20 -1.01 1.47 1.64
CA LYS A 20 -1.28 2.90 1.92
C LYS A 20 -2.50 3.12 2.84
N ILE A 21 -2.75 2.17 3.75
CA ILE A 21 -3.99 2.10 4.55
C ILE A 21 -3.85 2.73 5.94
N LEU A 22 -2.63 2.83 6.47
CA LEU A 22 -2.40 3.42 7.78
C LEU A 22 -2.72 4.92 7.77
N ASP A 23 -3.25 5.43 8.88
CA ASP A 23 -3.64 6.83 9.08
C ASP A 23 -4.66 7.37 8.06
N THR A 24 -5.39 6.47 7.40
CA THR A 24 -6.51 6.83 6.52
C THR A 24 -7.81 7.05 7.30
N PRO A 25 -8.77 7.83 6.76
CA PRO A 25 -10.08 7.99 7.36
C PRO A 25 -10.82 6.65 7.54
N ALA A 26 -11.85 6.66 8.40
CA ALA A 26 -12.78 5.53 8.51
C ALA A 26 -13.54 5.34 7.19
N GLU A 27 -13.86 4.09 6.85
CA GLU A 27 -14.63 3.75 5.66
C GLU A 27 -15.68 2.69 6.00
N HIS A 28 -16.90 2.90 5.49
CA HIS A 28 -18.06 2.05 5.76
C HIS A 28 -17.81 0.57 5.44
N SER A 29 -17.05 0.27 4.39
CA SER A 29 -16.73 -1.11 4.00
C SER A 29 -16.00 -1.90 5.09
N TYR A 30 -15.13 -1.24 5.87
CA TYR A 30 -14.44 -1.86 7.01
C TYR A 30 -15.30 -1.82 8.28
N ASP A 31 -16.11 -0.77 8.46
CA ASP A 31 -17.01 -0.61 9.61
C ASP A 31 -18.12 -1.67 9.64
N ASP A 32 -18.67 -2.01 8.47
CA ASP A 32 -19.69 -3.06 8.34
C ASP A 32 -19.12 -4.43 8.72
N ILE A 33 -17.90 -4.75 8.28
CA ILE A 33 -17.24 -6.02 8.62
C ILE A 33 -16.99 -6.10 10.14
N THR A 34 -16.49 -5.02 10.74
CA THR A 34 -16.20 -4.96 12.18
C THR A 34 -17.48 -5.09 13.00
N SER A 35 -18.57 -4.44 12.55
CA SER A 35 -19.88 -4.52 13.18
C SER A 35 -20.49 -5.93 13.09
N LEU A 36 -20.36 -6.59 11.93
CA LEU A 36 -20.77 -7.98 11.76
C LEU A 36 -19.98 -8.94 12.65
N ALA A 37 -18.66 -8.73 12.79
CA ALA A 37 -17.83 -9.54 13.67
C ALA A 37 -18.30 -9.43 15.14
N ALA A 38 -18.57 -8.21 15.61
CA ALA A 38 -19.10 -7.97 16.96
C ALA A 38 -20.47 -8.64 17.16
N TYR A 39 -21.38 -8.42 16.19
CA TYR A 39 -22.75 -8.94 16.24
C TYR A 39 -22.81 -10.47 16.25
N ILE A 40 -22.08 -11.13 15.34
CA ILE A 40 -22.10 -12.58 15.19
C ILE A 40 -21.44 -13.29 16.38
N CYS A 41 -20.40 -12.67 16.96
CA CYS A 41 -19.72 -13.21 18.13
C CYS A 41 -20.41 -12.82 19.45
N ASP A 42 -21.45 -11.98 19.40
CA ASP A 42 -22.14 -11.43 20.57
C ASP A 42 -21.16 -10.80 21.58
N VAL A 43 -20.28 -9.94 21.09
CA VAL A 43 -19.27 -9.24 21.92
C VAL A 43 -19.43 -7.73 21.84
N PRO A 44 -19.02 -6.99 22.88
CA PRO A 44 -19.12 -5.53 22.88
C PRO A 44 -18.06 -4.85 22.01
N ILE A 45 -16.94 -5.51 21.71
CA ILE A 45 -15.79 -4.91 21.05
C ILE A 45 -15.33 -5.79 19.88
N ALA A 46 -15.12 -5.18 18.72
CA ALA A 46 -14.45 -5.79 17.58
C ALA A 46 -13.57 -4.76 16.87
N LEU A 47 -12.45 -5.20 16.30
CA LEU A 47 -11.48 -4.32 15.67
C LEU A 47 -10.95 -4.94 14.37
N ILE A 48 -10.79 -4.12 13.34
CA ILE A 48 -9.82 -4.38 12.27
C ILE A 48 -8.55 -3.64 12.67
N SER A 49 -7.55 -4.41 13.04
CA SER A 49 -6.32 -3.94 13.63
C SER A 49 -5.14 -4.25 12.73
N LEU A 50 -4.36 -3.24 12.37
CA LEU A 50 -3.12 -3.37 11.61
C LEU A 50 -1.93 -3.21 12.56
N VAL A 51 -0.93 -4.08 12.44
CA VAL A 51 0.25 -4.05 13.32
C VAL A 51 1.38 -3.37 12.56
N ASP A 52 1.72 -2.16 12.96
CA ASP A 52 2.85 -1.38 12.44
C ASP A 52 4.11 -1.65 13.29
N ALA A 53 5.22 -0.95 13.03
CA ALA A 53 6.51 -1.17 13.69
C ALA A 53 6.40 -1.02 15.22
N GLU A 54 5.86 0.11 15.69
CA GLU A 54 5.82 0.47 17.12
C GLU A 54 4.40 0.50 17.70
N ARG A 55 3.38 0.44 16.83
CA ARG A 55 1.97 0.60 17.22
C ARG A 55 1.07 -0.44 16.59
N GLN A 56 -0.09 -0.60 17.20
CA GLN A 56 -1.25 -1.27 16.64
C GLN A 56 -2.24 -0.18 16.25
N TRP A 57 -2.51 -0.01 14.95
CA TRP A 57 -3.44 1.00 14.43
C TRP A 57 -4.78 0.36 14.05
N PHE A 58 -5.90 1.02 14.34
CA PHE A 58 -7.24 0.45 14.11
C PHE A 58 -7.87 1.10 12.89
N LYS A 59 -8.04 0.31 11.82
CA LYS A 59 -8.74 0.75 10.61
C LYS A 59 -10.24 0.95 10.88
N SER A 60 -10.79 0.08 11.72
CA SER A 60 -12.18 0.14 12.16
C SER A 60 -12.29 -0.43 13.57
N ALA A 61 -13.18 0.15 14.37
CA ALA A 61 -13.37 -0.22 15.76
C ALA A 61 -14.84 -0.07 16.17
N VAL A 62 -15.36 -1.11 16.82
CA VAL A 62 -16.65 -1.11 17.52
C VAL A 62 -16.39 -1.26 19.01
N GLY A 63 -17.06 -0.47 19.83
CA GLY A 63 -16.98 -0.55 21.30
C GLY A 63 -15.72 0.02 21.94
N LEU A 64 -14.84 0.67 21.16
CA LEU A 64 -13.61 1.30 21.64
C LEU A 64 -13.41 2.68 21.00
N VAL A 65 -13.05 3.69 21.80
CA VAL A 65 -12.80 5.06 21.31
C VAL A 65 -11.35 5.25 20.82
N ALA A 66 -10.41 4.51 21.41
CA ALA A 66 -9.01 4.55 21.00
C ALA A 66 -8.87 4.16 19.52
N ARG A 67 -7.96 4.81 18.81
CA ARG A 67 -7.65 4.52 17.38
C ARG A 67 -6.37 3.74 17.19
N GLU A 68 -5.54 3.68 18.22
CA GLU A 68 -4.31 2.91 18.24
C GLU A 68 -3.89 2.59 19.67
N THR A 69 -3.00 1.62 19.80
CA THR A 69 -2.32 1.26 21.05
C THR A 69 -0.85 0.96 20.78
N SER A 70 -0.02 0.95 21.82
CA SER A 70 1.36 0.46 21.70
C SER A 70 1.37 -1.01 21.30
N ARG A 71 2.30 -1.38 20.41
CA ARG A 71 2.51 -2.78 20.00
C ARG A 71 2.89 -3.68 21.18
N ASP A 72 3.55 -3.14 22.19
CA ASP A 72 4.03 -3.91 23.35
C ASP A 72 2.90 -4.53 24.18
N VAL A 73 1.75 -3.87 24.21
CA VAL A 73 0.55 -4.32 24.96
C VAL A 73 -0.48 -5.01 24.07
N SER A 74 -0.15 -5.21 22.78
CA SER A 74 -1.06 -5.70 21.76
C SER A 74 -1.27 -7.23 21.82
N PHE A 75 -2.53 -7.65 21.89
CA PHE A 75 -2.92 -9.03 21.62
C PHE A 75 -2.71 -9.39 20.14
N CYS A 76 -2.96 -8.44 19.23
CA CYS A 76 -2.81 -8.63 17.79
C CYS A 76 -1.35 -8.91 17.40
N ALA A 77 -0.38 -8.27 18.06
CA ALA A 77 1.05 -8.54 17.86
C ALA A 77 1.44 -9.98 18.20
N HIS A 78 0.73 -10.63 19.13
CA HIS A 78 0.90 -12.06 19.41
C HIS A 78 0.17 -12.94 18.40
N ALA A 79 -1.00 -12.49 17.91
CA ALA A 79 -1.81 -13.23 16.95
C ALA A 79 -1.13 -13.35 15.58
N ILE A 80 -0.47 -12.29 15.09
CA ILE A 80 0.23 -12.29 13.79
C ILE A 80 1.39 -13.29 13.71
N LEU A 81 1.86 -13.82 14.85
CA LEU A 81 2.90 -14.85 14.92
C LEU A 81 2.36 -16.27 14.64
N ARG A 82 1.05 -16.42 14.41
CA ARG A 82 0.38 -17.71 14.19
C ARG A 82 -0.31 -17.70 12.82
N SER A 83 -0.47 -18.87 12.22
CA SER A 83 -1.15 -19.04 10.92
C SER A 83 -2.68 -19.19 11.03
N GLY A 84 -3.23 -19.29 12.24
CA GLY A 84 -4.66 -19.48 12.47
C GLY A 84 -5.19 -18.60 13.59
N VAL A 85 -6.49 -18.75 13.89
CA VAL A 85 -7.15 -17.99 14.94
C VAL A 85 -6.43 -18.17 16.30
N MET A 86 -6.16 -17.07 16.97
CA MET A 86 -5.70 -17.08 18.36
C MET A 86 -6.89 -16.81 19.27
N ILE A 87 -7.25 -17.78 20.11
CA ILE A 87 -8.33 -17.65 21.09
C ILE A 87 -7.73 -17.65 22.49
N VAL A 88 -8.04 -16.60 23.26
CA VAL A 88 -7.74 -16.45 24.68
C VAL A 88 -9.08 -16.42 25.40
N LYS A 89 -9.41 -17.53 26.08
CA LYS A 89 -10.70 -17.69 26.76
C LYS A 89 -10.84 -16.75 27.94
N ASP A 90 -9.75 -16.61 28.69
CA ASP A 90 -9.60 -15.70 29.82
C ASP A 90 -8.16 -15.15 29.86
N ALA A 91 -8.00 -13.85 29.61
CA ALA A 91 -6.72 -13.17 29.54
C ALA A 91 -6.07 -12.98 30.93
N ALA A 92 -6.86 -13.02 32.01
CA ALA A 92 -6.33 -12.98 33.37
C ALA A 92 -5.65 -14.30 33.77
N GLU A 93 -6.04 -15.40 33.14
CA GLU A 93 -5.48 -16.74 33.38
C GLU A 93 -4.41 -17.14 32.33
N ASP A 94 -4.19 -16.29 31.32
CA ASP A 94 -3.21 -16.55 30.26
C ASP A 94 -1.88 -15.89 30.63
N GLU A 95 -0.83 -16.69 30.83
CA GLU A 95 0.52 -16.23 31.22
C GLU A 95 1.08 -15.12 30.32
N ARG A 96 0.65 -15.05 29.05
CA ARG A 96 1.10 -14.01 28.11
C ARG A 96 0.49 -12.64 28.44
N PHE A 97 -0.72 -12.63 29.01
CA PHE A 97 -1.58 -11.45 29.11
C PHE A 97 -2.02 -11.11 30.53
N ALA A 98 -1.83 -11.97 31.53
CA ALA A 98 -2.28 -11.75 32.91
C ALA A 98 -1.81 -10.41 33.50
N ASP A 99 -0.56 -10.02 33.22
CA ASP A 99 0.02 -8.74 33.66
C ASP A 99 -0.14 -7.58 32.64
N ASN A 100 -0.89 -7.79 31.56
CA ASN A 100 -1.06 -6.77 30.52
C ASN A 100 -1.92 -5.60 31.06
N PRO A 101 -1.52 -4.33 30.88
CA PRO A 101 -2.30 -3.18 31.31
C PRO A 101 -3.75 -3.14 30.80
N LEU A 102 -4.01 -3.70 29.62
CA LEU A 102 -5.36 -3.78 29.05
C LEU A 102 -6.24 -4.85 29.73
N VAL A 103 -5.64 -5.74 30.52
CA VAL A 103 -6.31 -6.80 31.31
C VAL A 103 -6.47 -6.36 32.76
N THR A 104 -5.41 -5.83 33.37
CA THR A 104 -5.39 -5.42 34.79
C THR A 104 -6.01 -4.05 35.04
N GLY A 105 -6.00 -3.17 34.04
CA GLY A 105 -6.67 -1.87 34.05
C GLY A 105 -7.79 -1.79 33.01
N GLU A 106 -8.20 -0.58 32.63
CA GLU A 106 -9.18 -0.39 31.56
C GLU A 106 -8.58 -0.82 30.20
N PRO A 107 -9.35 -1.51 29.32
CA PRO A 107 -10.79 -1.75 29.41
C PRO A 107 -11.20 -3.06 30.13
N GLY A 108 -10.28 -3.72 30.84
CA GLY A 108 -10.53 -4.95 31.58
C GLY A 108 -10.76 -6.15 30.67
N ILE A 109 -9.91 -6.33 29.66
CA ILE A 109 -10.03 -7.41 28.67
C ILE A 109 -9.95 -8.76 29.37
N ARG A 110 -10.95 -9.61 29.14
CA ARG A 110 -10.95 -11.01 29.59
C ARG A 110 -10.98 -11.97 28.43
N PHE A 111 -11.66 -11.67 27.35
CA PHE A 111 -11.70 -12.55 26.18
C PHE A 111 -11.11 -11.86 24.96
N TYR A 112 -10.36 -12.64 24.16
CA TYR A 112 -9.85 -12.22 22.88
C TYR A 112 -9.92 -13.37 21.88
N ALA A 113 -10.45 -13.13 20.68
CA ALA A 113 -10.20 -13.97 19.53
C ALA A 113 -9.76 -13.12 18.34
N GLY A 114 -8.63 -13.46 17.73
CA GLY A 114 -8.06 -12.72 16.61
C GLY A 114 -7.70 -13.64 15.46
N VAL A 115 -8.21 -13.33 14.27
CA VAL A 115 -7.84 -13.99 13.01
C VAL A 115 -6.81 -13.12 12.29
N PRO A 116 -5.62 -13.65 11.97
CA PRO A 116 -4.62 -12.93 11.19
C PRO A 116 -5.12 -12.51 9.80
N LEU A 117 -4.82 -11.27 9.41
CA LEU A 117 -5.04 -10.74 8.07
C LEU A 117 -3.78 -11.02 7.24
N ILE A 118 -3.78 -12.13 6.50
CA ILE A 118 -2.63 -12.58 5.71
C ILE A 118 -2.75 -12.05 4.29
N SER A 119 -1.76 -11.29 3.82
CA SER A 119 -1.68 -10.84 2.42
C SER A 119 -1.48 -12.01 1.45
N PRO A 120 -1.75 -11.85 0.15
CA PRO A 120 -1.43 -12.87 -0.86
C PRO A 120 0.05 -13.26 -0.87
N GLY A 121 0.95 -12.35 -0.50
CA GLY A 121 2.38 -12.61 -0.32
C GLY A 121 2.74 -13.39 0.95
N GLY A 122 1.74 -13.78 1.77
CA GLY A 122 1.94 -14.54 3.00
C GLY A 122 2.30 -13.70 4.23
N HIS A 123 2.24 -12.38 4.14
CA HIS A 123 2.62 -11.49 5.25
C HIS A 123 1.42 -11.21 6.17
N PRO A 124 1.55 -11.41 7.49
CA PRO A 124 0.49 -11.06 8.43
C PRO A 124 0.47 -9.55 8.69
N LEU A 125 -0.52 -8.86 8.12
CA LEU A 125 -0.64 -7.40 8.18
C LEU A 125 -1.22 -6.93 9.52
N GLY A 126 -2.01 -7.77 10.18
CA GLY A 126 -2.82 -7.42 11.33
C GLY A 126 -3.80 -8.52 11.71
N THR A 127 -4.91 -8.15 12.35
CA THR A 127 -6.00 -9.07 12.70
C THR A 127 -7.38 -8.44 12.52
N LEU A 128 -8.37 -9.29 12.23
CA LEU A 128 -9.76 -9.04 12.62
C LEU A 128 -9.95 -9.71 13.98
N CYS A 129 -10.29 -8.94 15.01
CA CYS A 129 -10.43 -9.47 16.36
C CYS A 129 -11.73 -9.04 17.05
N VAL A 130 -12.17 -9.89 17.99
CA VAL A 130 -13.31 -9.71 18.87
C VAL A 130 -12.86 -9.81 20.32
N ILE A 131 -13.40 -8.95 21.16
CA ILE A 131 -12.92 -8.73 22.53
C ILE A 131 -14.12 -8.61 23.48
N ASP A 132 -14.01 -9.19 24.66
CA ASP A 132 -14.97 -9.01 25.74
C ASP A 132 -14.28 -8.78 27.09
N ARG A 133 -15.00 -8.15 28.02
CA ARG A 133 -14.64 -7.96 29.42
C ARG A 133 -15.05 -9.13 30.31
N LYS A 134 -15.63 -10.18 29.72
CA LYS A 134 -15.95 -11.45 30.39
C LYS A 134 -15.29 -12.62 29.66
N PRO A 135 -14.90 -13.70 30.37
CA PRO A 135 -14.38 -14.90 29.73
C PRO A 135 -15.39 -15.50 28.76
N ARG A 136 -14.93 -16.04 27.62
CA ARG A 136 -15.80 -16.65 26.60
C ARG A 136 -15.13 -17.80 25.85
N THR A 137 -15.96 -18.56 25.16
CA THR A 137 -15.57 -19.51 24.12
C THR A 137 -16.41 -19.27 22.88
N LEU A 138 -15.77 -19.28 21.70
CA LEU A 138 -16.50 -19.25 20.43
C LEU A 138 -16.84 -20.66 20.00
N ASN A 139 -18.00 -20.81 19.35
CA ASN A 139 -18.34 -22.03 18.65
C ASN A 139 -17.72 -22.06 17.24
N ASP A 140 -17.75 -23.23 16.59
CA ASP A 140 -17.15 -23.41 15.26
C ASP A 140 -17.78 -22.50 14.19
N TYR A 141 -19.07 -22.18 14.31
CA TYR A 141 -19.76 -21.27 13.39
C TYR A 141 -19.19 -19.85 13.49
N GLN A 142 -19.01 -19.34 14.72
CA GLN A 142 -18.42 -18.02 14.97
C GLN A 142 -16.97 -17.95 14.49
N ILE A 143 -16.18 -18.99 14.76
CA ILE A 143 -14.77 -19.06 14.30
C ILE A 143 -14.70 -19.03 12.77
N LYS A 144 -15.45 -19.91 12.08
CA LYS A 144 -15.48 -19.94 10.60
C LYS A 144 -15.95 -18.62 10.01
N THR A 145 -16.89 -17.94 10.69
CA THR A 145 -17.39 -16.64 10.25
C THR A 145 -16.34 -15.54 10.40
N LEU A 146 -15.63 -15.49 11.53
CA LEU A 146 -14.50 -14.57 11.70
C LEU A 146 -13.41 -14.79 10.66
N GLU A 147 -13.11 -16.05 10.34
CA GLU A 147 -12.16 -16.38 9.28
C GLU A 147 -12.64 -15.90 7.91
N ALA A 148 -13.93 -16.04 7.61
CA ALA A 148 -14.53 -15.53 6.38
C ALA A 148 -14.47 -14.00 6.30
N LEU A 149 -14.82 -13.31 7.39
CA LEU A 149 -14.75 -11.85 7.47
C LEU A 149 -13.30 -11.35 7.36
N ALA A 150 -12.33 -12.03 7.97
CA ALA A 150 -10.92 -11.71 7.83
C ALA A 150 -10.46 -11.80 6.37
N ARG A 151 -10.89 -12.83 5.63
CA ARG A 151 -10.65 -12.93 4.18
C ARG A 151 -11.29 -11.78 3.40
N GLN A 152 -12.49 -11.32 3.80
CA GLN A 152 -13.12 -10.15 3.18
C GLN A 152 -12.33 -8.86 3.43
N VAL A 153 -11.80 -8.66 4.63
CA VAL A 153 -10.92 -7.51 4.92
C VAL A 153 -9.69 -7.53 4.01
N VAL A 154 -9.01 -8.66 3.88
CA VAL A 154 -7.86 -8.79 2.97
C VAL A 154 -8.26 -8.52 1.52
N MET A 155 -9.41 -9.02 1.07
CA MET A 155 -9.90 -8.76 -0.29
C MET A 155 -10.15 -7.26 -0.53
N GLN A 156 -10.70 -6.53 0.45
CA GLN A 156 -10.90 -5.09 0.37
C GLN A 156 -9.57 -4.34 0.29
N LEU A 157 -8.58 -4.73 1.10
CA LEU A 157 -7.22 -4.16 1.04
C LEU A 157 -6.58 -4.39 -0.34
N GLU A 158 -6.68 -5.60 -0.89
CA GLU A 158 -6.16 -5.90 -2.23
C GLU A 158 -6.87 -5.10 -3.32
N LEU A 159 -8.19 -4.99 -3.25
CA LEU A 159 -8.97 -4.24 -4.23
C LEU A 159 -8.56 -2.76 -4.24
N GLN A 160 -8.39 -2.15 -3.07
CA GLN A 160 -7.91 -0.78 -2.96
C GLN A 160 -6.49 -0.64 -3.52
N ARG A 161 -5.57 -1.55 -3.17
CA ARG A 161 -4.19 -1.54 -3.68
C ARG A 161 -4.15 -1.63 -5.20
N VAL A 162 -4.87 -2.59 -5.80
CA VAL A 162 -4.92 -2.78 -7.26
C VAL A 162 -5.60 -1.61 -7.94
N SER A 163 -6.69 -1.08 -7.38
CA SER A 163 -7.37 0.11 -7.91
C SER A 163 -6.47 1.33 -7.93
N SER A 164 -5.70 1.58 -6.87
CA SER A 164 -4.73 2.67 -6.83
C SER A 164 -3.60 2.47 -7.84
N GLN A 165 -3.07 1.25 -7.99
CA GLN A 165 -2.05 0.94 -9.00
C GLN A 165 -2.57 1.13 -10.43
N LEU A 166 -3.82 0.74 -10.69
CA LEU A 166 -4.45 0.96 -11.99
C LEU A 166 -4.65 2.45 -12.28
N ALA A 167 -5.10 3.23 -11.29
CA ALA A 167 -5.25 4.68 -11.42
C ALA A 167 -3.90 5.36 -11.72
N GLU A 168 -2.86 5.02 -10.97
CA GLU A 168 -1.50 5.52 -11.19
C GLU A 168 -0.95 5.12 -12.58
N ALA A 169 -1.26 3.92 -13.07
CA ALA A 169 -0.86 3.47 -14.40
C ALA A 169 -1.61 4.22 -15.52
N LEU A 170 -2.91 4.43 -15.36
CA LEU A 170 -3.73 5.18 -16.31
C LEU A 170 -3.31 6.65 -16.41
N GLU A 171 -3.02 7.29 -15.27
CA GLU A 171 -2.50 8.67 -15.23
C GLU A 171 -1.18 8.81 -16.01
N LYS A 172 -0.27 7.83 -15.85
CA LYS A 172 0.98 7.77 -16.64
C LYS A 172 0.75 7.57 -18.14
N MET A 173 -0.31 6.86 -18.53
CA MET A 173 -0.67 6.65 -19.94
C MET A 173 -1.36 7.85 -20.58
N GLU A 174 -2.21 8.59 -19.86
CA GLU A 174 -2.86 9.81 -20.37
C GLU A 174 -1.84 10.89 -20.76
N LEU A 175 -0.70 10.97 -20.05
CA LEU A 175 0.42 11.82 -20.41
C LEU A 175 1.04 11.48 -21.79
N MET A 176 0.82 10.27 -22.32
CA MET A 176 1.28 9.85 -23.65
C MET A 176 0.24 10.05 -24.77
N ALA A 177 -1.02 10.35 -24.44
CA ALA A 177 -2.12 10.45 -25.40
C ALA A 177 -2.68 11.88 -25.47
N GLY A 178 -1.99 12.76 -26.18
CA GLY A 178 -2.43 14.14 -26.43
C GLY A 178 -1.57 14.87 -27.46
N LEU A 179 -2.06 16.01 -27.96
CA LEU A 179 -1.23 16.94 -28.73
C LEU A 179 -0.39 17.76 -27.76
N ILE A 180 0.91 17.46 -27.69
CA ILE A 180 1.86 18.24 -26.92
C ILE A 180 2.09 19.58 -27.63
N PRO A 181 1.78 20.74 -27.00
CA PRO A 181 2.00 22.03 -27.63
C PRO A 181 3.50 22.31 -27.77
N ILE A 182 3.97 22.39 -29.01
CA ILE A 182 5.36 22.76 -29.34
C ILE A 182 5.41 24.18 -29.91
N CYS A 183 6.32 25.00 -29.40
CA CYS A 183 6.53 26.35 -29.91
C CYS A 183 7.05 26.25 -31.35
N SER A 184 6.37 26.89 -32.29
CA SER A 184 6.76 26.86 -33.70
C SER A 184 8.15 27.43 -33.97
N TYR A 185 8.64 28.33 -33.10
CA TYR A 185 9.93 29.00 -33.22
C TYR A 185 11.07 28.26 -32.49
N CYS A 186 11.02 28.18 -31.17
CA CYS A 186 12.13 27.62 -30.37
C CYS A 186 12.04 26.10 -30.16
N LYS A 187 10.97 25.46 -30.64
CA LYS A 187 10.68 24.04 -30.46
C LYS A 187 10.59 23.58 -28.99
N GLY A 188 10.48 24.50 -28.05
CA GLY A 188 10.16 24.19 -26.66
C GLY A 188 8.77 23.59 -26.53
N ILE A 189 8.58 22.73 -25.53
CA ILE A 189 7.32 22.09 -25.18
C ILE A 189 6.67 22.83 -24.02
N ARG A 190 5.36 23.04 -24.09
CA ARG A 190 4.56 23.56 -22.98
C ARG A 190 3.94 22.41 -22.19
N ASP A 191 4.19 22.38 -20.88
CA ASP A 191 3.55 21.43 -19.98
C ASP A 191 2.10 21.80 -19.64
N ASP A 192 1.46 20.95 -18.83
CA ASP A 192 0.08 21.11 -18.35
C ASP A 192 -0.10 22.32 -17.42
N GLN A 193 0.97 22.77 -16.76
CA GLN A 193 1.01 23.97 -15.93
C GLN A 193 1.24 25.26 -16.75
N GLY A 194 1.50 25.12 -18.06
CA GLY A 194 1.71 26.24 -18.97
C GLY A 194 3.16 26.71 -19.05
N TYR A 195 4.11 26.03 -18.42
CA TYR A 195 5.53 26.36 -18.45
C TYR A 195 6.21 25.79 -19.71
N TRP A 196 7.16 26.53 -20.27
CA TRP A 196 7.90 26.15 -21.47
C TRP A 196 9.27 25.58 -21.10
N SER A 197 9.57 24.38 -21.60
CA SER A 197 10.85 23.71 -21.40
C SER A 197 11.40 23.17 -22.72
N THR A 198 12.66 22.73 -22.75
CA THR A 198 13.19 22.02 -23.93
C THR A 198 12.56 20.65 -24.05
N VAL A 199 12.60 20.06 -25.25
CA VAL A 199 12.05 18.72 -25.49
C VAL A 199 12.69 17.69 -24.57
N GLU A 200 14.01 17.79 -24.36
CA GLU A 200 14.77 16.87 -23.50
C GLU A 200 14.35 17.00 -22.04
N ALA A 201 14.25 18.23 -21.54
CA ALA A 201 13.84 18.49 -20.16
C ALA A 201 12.40 18.02 -19.90
N PHE A 202 11.50 18.26 -20.85
CA PHE A 202 10.13 17.76 -20.80
C PHE A 202 10.11 16.23 -20.76
N ILE A 203 10.76 15.55 -21.71
CA ILE A 203 10.75 14.08 -21.78
C ILE A 203 11.42 13.45 -20.54
N GLN A 204 12.50 14.02 -20.02
CA GLN A 204 13.16 13.56 -18.80
C GLN A 204 12.31 13.77 -17.53
N HIS A 205 11.42 14.77 -17.52
CA HIS A 205 10.54 15.01 -16.39
C HIS A 205 9.42 13.96 -16.32
N TYR A 206 8.91 13.52 -17.47
CA TYR A 206 7.77 12.60 -17.56
C TYR A 206 8.15 11.15 -17.93
N SER A 207 9.43 10.86 -18.19
CA SER A 207 9.91 9.51 -18.52
C SER A 207 11.34 9.28 -18.02
N GLU A 208 11.75 8.01 -17.93
CA GLU A 208 13.11 7.63 -17.54
C GLU A 208 14.13 7.71 -18.70
N VAL A 209 13.79 8.37 -19.81
CA VAL A 209 14.64 8.43 -21.01
C VAL A 209 15.75 9.48 -20.86
N GLY A 210 17.00 9.05 -21.02
CA GLY A 210 18.17 9.93 -21.16
C GLY A 210 18.49 10.25 -22.63
N PHE A 211 19.06 11.43 -22.89
CA PHE A 211 19.47 11.85 -24.23
C PHE A 211 21.00 11.86 -24.36
N THR A 212 21.51 11.25 -25.42
CA THR A 212 22.89 11.44 -25.90
C THR A 212 22.86 12.35 -27.12
N HIS A 213 23.75 13.34 -27.18
CA HIS A 213 23.82 14.26 -28.31
C HIS A 213 24.71 13.70 -29.43
N GLY A 214 24.23 13.80 -30.67
CA GLY A 214 24.96 13.47 -31.87
C GLY A 214 24.51 14.35 -33.02
N VAL A 215 25.31 14.44 -34.08
CA VAL A 215 24.98 15.21 -35.28
C VAL A 215 24.64 14.21 -36.38
N CYS A 216 23.42 14.27 -36.94
CA CYS A 216 23.05 13.39 -38.04
C CYS A 216 23.82 13.75 -39.32
N ASP A 217 23.87 12.83 -40.26
CA ASP A 217 24.65 12.97 -41.48
C ASP A 217 24.33 14.23 -42.30
N ASN A 218 23.04 14.57 -42.41
CA ASN A 218 22.60 15.78 -43.14
C ASN A 218 23.09 17.06 -42.44
N CYS A 219 22.95 17.13 -41.12
CA CYS A 219 23.47 18.26 -40.34
C CYS A 219 25.00 18.32 -40.38
N MET A 220 25.69 17.17 -40.39
CA MET A 220 27.14 17.10 -40.57
C MET A 220 27.55 17.68 -41.93
N GLN A 221 26.90 17.27 -43.02
CA GLN A 221 27.19 17.80 -44.36
C GLN A 221 26.87 19.30 -44.47
N ARG A 222 25.77 19.75 -43.87
CA ARG A 222 25.32 21.15 -43.96
C ARG A 222 26.17 22.11 -43.13
N HIS A 223 26.53 21.72 -41.91
CA HIS A 223 27.18 22.61 -40.94
C HIS A 223 28.67 22.36 -40.79
N PHE A 224 29.14 21.15 -41.12
CA PHE A 224 30.54 20.73 -41.00
C PHE A 224 31.00 19.96 -42.26
N PRO A 225 30.85 20.52 -43.47
CA PRO A 225 31.07 19.79 -44.73
C PRO A 225 32.45 19.16 -44.83
N GLU A 226 33.51 19.87 -44.42
CA GLU A 226 34.89 19.38 -44.46
C GLU A 226 35.11 18.18 -43.54
N VAL A 227 34.43 18.17 -42.38
CA VAL A 227 34.49 17.06 -41.42
C VAL A 227 33.65 15.88 -41.92
N ALA A 228 32.51 16.17 -42.55
CA ALA A 228 31.63 15.17 -43.14
C ALA A 228 32.31 14.41 -44.29
N ASP A 229 33.08 15.09 -45.14
CA ASP A 229 33.80 14.45 -46.25
C ASP A 229 34.83 13.40 -45.77
N ILE A 230 35.39 13.59 -44.57
CA ILE A 230 36.35 12.67 -43.95
C ILE A 230 35.64 11.53 -43.21
N LEU A 231 34.60 11.86 -42.43
CA LEU A 231 33.93 10.91 -41.54
C LEU A 231 32.80 10.11 -42.20
N LEU A 232 32.23 10.61 -43.30
CA LEU A 232 31.09 10.01 -44.02
C LEU A 232 31.38 9.80 -45.52
N PRO A 233 32.47 9.09 -45.89
CA PRO A 233 32.97 9.06 -47.27
C PRO A 233 32.06 8.35 -48.29
N ASN A 234 31.04 7.60 -47.84
CA ASN A 234 30.19 6.76 -48.68
C ASN A 234 28.69 7.10 -48.63
N LEU A 235 28.30 8.25 -48.06
CA LEU A 235 26.92 8.69 -48.19
C LEU A 235 26.70 9.18 -49.61
N GLU A 236 26.04 8.36 -50.43
CA GLU A 236 25.51 8.79 -51.71
C GLU A 236 24.79 10.13 -51.50
N LYS A 237 25.22 11.17 -52.23
CA LYS A 237 24.57 12.48 -52.28
C LYS A 237 23.15 12.27 -52.80
N LYS A 238 22.21 11.92 -51.92
CA LYS A 238 20.79 11.93 -52.22
C LYS A 238 20.40 13.40 -52.31
N ASP A 239 20.25 13.84 -53.55
CA ASP A 239 19.77 15.15 -53.91
C ASP A 239 18.60 15.57 -53.02
N THR A 240 18.79 16.74 -52.42
CA THR A 240 17.80 17.70 -51.98
C THR A 240 16.43 17.53 -52.65
N LEU A 241 15.46 17.02 -51.89
CA LEU A 241 14.05 17.33 -52.08
C LEU A 241 13.46 17.66 -50.70
N MET A 242 13.73 18.88 -50.26
CA MET A 242 12.86 19.64 -49.38
C MET A 242 12.75 21.04 -50.01
N GLU A 243 11.87 21.17 -50.98
CA GLU A 243 11.21 22.44 -51.28
C GLU A 243 9.85 22.43 -50.57
N GLU A 244 9.64 23.52 -49.81
CA GLU A 244 8.48 23.96 -49.02
C GLU A 244 8.21 23.32 -47.64
#